data_AF-A0A9E1XEE0-F1
#
_entry.id   AF-A0A9E1XEE0-F1
#
_cell.length_a   1.000
_cell.length_b   1.000
_cell.length_c   1.000
_cell.angle_alpha   90.00
_cell.angle_beta   90.00
_cell.angle_gamma   90.00
#
_symmetry.space_group_name_H-M   'P 1'
#
loop_
_entity.id
_entity.type
_entity.pdbx_description
1 polymer ?
#
loop_
_entity_poly.entity_id
_entity_poly.type
_entity_poly.pdbx_seq_one_letter_code
_entity_poly.pdbx_strand_id
1 'polypeptide(L)'
;MGRLTLNPLAHLDLFGSLMLLFAGFGYAKPVPVNPSNFRIRNADLYVSAAGPLSNLILASMGAWLLGMSFQGEWQTIWNFPLGELLVWFSLINMNLCLFNLLPIGPLDGSSVWPYFLPHAPRRKFMEFNDRYGTQVLMGLVMVSLALPGFSPFRWIGEASRSLISWMV
;
A
#
# COMPACT_ATOMS: atom_id res chain seq x y z
N MET A 1 23.43 13.30 10.18
CA MET A 1 23.08 14.54 9.45
C MET A 1 23.66 14.50 8.03
N GLY A 2 23.18 13.60 7.17
CA GLY A 2 23.74 13.40 5.82
C GLY A 2 22.71 13.05 4.75
N ARG A 3 21.43 13.43 4.96
CA ARG A 3 20.30 13.12 4.06
C ARG A 3 19.69 14.37 3.41
N LEU A 4 20.38 15.50 3.52
CA LEU A 4 20.10 16.77 2.85
C LEU A 4 21.22 17.06 1.84
N THR A 5 21.62 16.04 1.10
CA THR A 5 22.65 16.13 0.06
C THR A 5 22.05 15.62 -1.23
N LEU A 6 22.22 16.38 -2.32
CA LEU A 6 21.82 15.98 -3.68
C LEU A 6 22.64 14.80 -4.22
N ASN A 7 23.54 14.24 -3.41
CA ASN A 7 24.40 13.14 -3.82
C ASN A 7 23.61 11.82 -3.79
N PRO A 8 23.30 11.20 -4.94
CA PRO A 8 22.56 9.94 -4.99
C PRO A 8 23.34 8.79 -4.34
N LEU A 9 24.67 8.83 -4.34
CA LEU A 9 25.52 7.81 -3.70
C LEU A 9 25.38 7.81 -2.17
N ALA A 10 24.95 8.92 -1.57
CA ALA A 10 24.70 9.00 -0.12
C ALA A 10 23.43 8.24 0.32
N HIS A 11 22.58 7.85 -0.63
CA HIS A 11 21.32 7.15 -0.41
C HIS A 11 21.38 5.68 -0.81
N LEU A 12 22.43 5.25 -1.51
CA LEU A 12 22.64 3.85 -1.87
C LEU A 12 23.22 3.07 -0.69
N ASP A 13 22.56 1.97 -0.35
CA ASP A 13 23.14 0.95 0.52
C ASP A 13 23.95 -0.02 -0.34
N LEU A 14 25.24 -0.22 -0.03
CA LEU A 14 26.13 -1.05 -0.85
C LEU A 14 25.61 -2.48 -0.95
N PHE A 15 25.13 -3.03 0.16
CA PHE A 15 24.51 -4.36 0.19
C PHE A 15 23.19 -4.39 -0.58
N GLY A 16 22.28 -3.46 -0.33
CA GLY A 16 21.02 -3.36 -1.07
C GLY A 16 21.22 -3.20 -2.58
N SER A 17 22.26 -2.48 -3.00
CA SER A 17 22.60 -2.27 -4.42
C SER A 17 23.21 -3.51 -5.05
N LEU A 18 24.08 -4.24 -4.34
CA LEU A 18 24.63 -5.52 -4.80
C LEU A 18 23.54 -6.59 -4.91
N MET A 19 22.60 -6.64 -3.97
CA MET A 19 21.46 -7.56 -4.07
C MET A 19 20.57 -7.23 -5.28
N LEU A 20 20.34 -5.94 -5.56
CA LEU A 20 19.61 -5.53 -6.77
C LEU A 20 20.29 -6.05 -8.04
N LEU A 21 21.63 -5.93 -8.12
CA LEU A 21 22.41 -6.33 -9.28
C LEU A 21 22.44 -7.84 -9.51
N PHE A 22 22.60 -8.64 -8.44
CA PHE A 22 22.82 -10.08 -8.55
C PHE A 22 21.57 -10.94 -8.31
N ALA A 23 20.64 -10.45 -7.49
CA ALA A 23 19.44 -11.18 -7.10
C ALA A 23 18.15 -10.60 -7.72
N GLY A 24 18.23 -9.44 -8.40
CA GLY A 24 17.07 -8.76 -8.99
C GLY A 24 16.17 -8.07 -7.98
N PHE A 25 16.52 -8.07 -6.69
CA PHE A 25 15.80 -7.38 -5.63
C PHE A 25 16.77 -6.62 -4.72
N GLY A 26 16.46 -5.36 -4.42
CA GLY A 26 17.25 -4.51 -3.53
C GLY A 26 16.39 -3.96 -2.39
N TYR A 27 16.99 -3.68 -1.25
CA TYR A 27 16.32 -3.02 -0.13
C TYR A 27 16.96 -1.66 0.13
N ALA A 28 16.14 -0.61 0.22
CA ALA A 28 16.61 0.73 0.56
C ALA A 28 16.69 0.87 2.08
N LYS A 29 17.75 1.53 2.57
CA LYS A 29 17.92 1.83 3.99
C LYS A 29 16.73 2.66 4.48
N PRO A 30 15.93 2.19 5.47
CA PRO A 30 14.72 2.87 5.88
C PRO A 30 15.03 4.27 6.40
N VAL A 31 14.13 5.20 6.14
CA VAL A 31 14.20 6.54 6.71
C VAL A 31 13.72 6.46 8.16
N PRO A 32 14.56 6.78 9.16
CA PRO A 32 14.13 6.75 10.54
C PRO A 32 13.10 7.85 10.75
N VAL A 33 11.84 7.48 10.89
CA VAL A 33 10.79 8.38 11.37
C VAL A 33 10.96 8.46 12.88
N ASN A 34 11.10 9.66 13.43
CA ASN A 34 11.17 9.86 14.87
C ASN A 34 9.77 10.22 15.40
N PRO A 35 9.07 9.30 16.09
CA PRO A 35 7.72 9.54 16.59
C PRO A 35 7.67 10.64 17.65
N SER A 36 8.79 10.96 18.32
CA SER A 36 8.84 12.02 19.33
C SER A 36 8.69 13.43 18.76
N ASN A 37 8.75 13.58 17.43
CA ASN A 37 8.53 14.86 16.76
C ASN A 37 7.04 15.14 16.44
N PHE A 38 6.13 14.20 16.74
CA PHE A 38 4.70 14.40 16.54
C PHE A 38 4.12 15.34 17.60
N ARG A 39 3.76 16.57 17.18
CA ARG A 39 3.10 17.57 18.04
C ARG A 39 1.66 17.23 18.41
N ILE A 40 1.05 16.23 17.74
CA ILE A 40 -0.37 15.87 17.89
C ILE A 40 -0.47 14.42 18.36
N ARG A 41 -1.29 14.17 19.39
CA ARG A 41 -1.47 12.86 20.07
C ARG A 41 -1.90 11.71 19.14
N ASN A 42 -2.46 12.04 17.96
CA ASN A 42 -2.94 11.09 16.96
C ASN A 42 -2.30 11.30 15.57
N ALA A 43 -1.14 11.98 15.49
CA ALA A 43 -0.49 12.25 14.20
C ALA A 43 -0.22 10.97 13.40
N ASP A 44 0.17 9.89 14.09
CA ASP A 44 0.42 8.58 13.50
C ASP A 44 -0.81 8.02 12.77
N LEU A 45 -2.00 8.11 13.39
CA LEU A 45 -3.27 7.74 12.73
C LEU A 45 -3.50 8.51 11.44
N TYR A 46 -3.34 9.84 11.47
CA TYR A 46 -3.62 10.67 10.28
C TYR A 46 -2.63 10.39 9.16
N VAL A 47 -1.35 10.21 9.49
CA VAL A 47 -0.30 9.89 8.52
C VAL A 47 -0.54 8.51 7.90
N SER A 48 -0.81 7.50 8.72
CA SER A 48 -1.10 6.15 8.23
C SER A 48 -2.43 6.09 7.46
N ALA A 49 -3.46 6.80 7.89
CA ALA A 49 -4.73 6.83 7.16
C ALA A 49 -4.63 7.57 5.80
N ALA A 50 -3.70 8.50 5.65
CA ALA A 50 -3.52 9.26 4.40
C ALA A 50 -3.14 8.34 3.21
N GLY A 51 -2.36 7.29 3.45
CA GLY A 51 -2.00 6.29 2.44
C GLY A 51 -3.25 5.63 1.82
N PRO A 52 -4.02 4.82 2.57
CA PRO A 52 -5.25 4.21 2.09
C PRO A 52 -6.26 5.22 1.55
N LEU A 53 -6.41 6.38 2.20
CA LEU A 53 -7.36 7.39 1.77
C LEU A 53 -7.00 7.98 0.40
N SER A 54 -5.72 8.29 0.15
CA SER A 54 -5.27 8.77 -1.16
C SER A 54 -5.51 7.74 -2.26
N ASN A 55 -5.19 6.47 -1.99
CA ASN A 55 -5.45 5.36 -2.92
C ASN A 55 -6.95 5.18 -3.18
N LEU A 56 -7.80 5.30 -2.15
CA LEU A 56 -9.25 5.25 -2.32
C LEU A 56 -9.76 6.39 -3.22
N ILE A 57 -9.28 7.61 -3.01
CA ILE A 57 -9.66 8.78 -3.82
C ILE A 57 -9.25 8.55 -5.28
N LEU A 58 -8.01 8.13 -5.53
CA LEU A 58 -7.51 7.87 -6.88
C LEU A 58 -8.30 6.74 -7.56
N ALA A 59 -8.58 5.64 -6.85
CA ALA A 59 -9.39 4.55 -7.38
C ALA A 59 -10.80 5.01 -7.76
N SER A 60 -11.42 5.82 -6.91
CA SER A 60 -12.75 6.42 -7.12
C SER A 60 -12.77 7.34 -8.33
N MET A 61 -11.77 8.22 -8.45
CA MET A 61 -11.64 9.13 -9.58
C MET A 61 -11.46 8.38 -10.89
N GLY A 62 -10.62 7.33 -10.91
CA GLY A 62 -10.44 6.50 -12.10
C GLY A 62 -11.72 5.75 -12.49
N ALA A 63 -12.48 5.25 -11.52
CA ALA A 63 -13.71 4.50 -11.76
C ALA A 63 -14.81 5.42 -12.30
N TRP A 64 -14.92 6.63 -11.73
CA TRP A 64 -15.82 7.65 -12.22
C TRP A 64 -15.50 8.08 -13.67
N LEU A 65 -14.22 8.33 -13.97
CA LEU A 65 -13.76 8.63 -15.34
C LEU A 65 -14.03 7.46 -16.29
N LEU A 66 -13.85 6.22 -15.83
CA LEU A 66 -14.17 5.03 -16.60
C LEU A 66 -15.67 4.98 -16.95
N GLY A 67 -16.56 5.22 -15.98
CA GLY A 67 -18.02 5.33 -16.21
C GLY A 67 -18.38 6.40 -17.24
N MET A 68 -17.75 7.58 -17.15
CA MET A 68 -17.91 8.65 -18.14
C MET A 68 -17.36 8.28 -19.53
N SER A 69 -16.29 7.47 -19.60
CA SER A 69 -15.70 7.02 -20.87
C SER A 69 -16.63 6.12 -21.68
N PHE A 70 -17.49 5.36 -21.02
CA PHE A 70 -18.55 4.59 -21.69
C PHE A 70 -19.63 5.52 -22.25
N GLN A 71 -20.06 6.53 -21.49
CA GLN A 71 -21.13 7.45 -21.92
C GLN A 71 -20.70 8.40 -23.04
N GLY A 72 -19.45 8.83 -23.03
CA GLY A 72 -18.91 9.75 -24.04
C GLY A 72 -18.15 9.08 -25.18
N GLU A 73 -18.13 7.75 -25.22
CA GLU A 73 -17.45 6.95 -26.27
C GLU A 73 -15.94 7.24 -26.43
N TRP A 74 -15.27 7.73 -25.38
CA TRP A 74 -13.85 8.09 -25.38
C TRP A 74 -12.97 7.01 -24.73
N GLN A 75 -13.39 5.75 -24.80
CA GLN A 75 -12.60 4.60 -24.34
C GLN A 75 -11.29 4.45 -25.09
N THR A 76 -11.24 4.94 -26.33
CA THR A 76 -10.02 5.04 -27.14
C THR A 76 -9.82 6.48 -27.58
N ILE A 77 -8.66 7.06 -27.28
CA ILE A 77 -8.27 8.40 -27.74
C ILE A 77 -7.02 8.26 -28.58
N TRP A 78 -7.09 8.59 -29.87
CA TRP A 78 -5.93 8.56 -30.78
C TRP A 78 -5.25 7.18 -30.82
N ASN A 79 -6.05 6.12 -30.87
CA ASN A 79 -5.63 4.71 -30.77
C ASN A 79 -5.01 4.29 -29.42
N PHE A 80 -5.05 5.14 -28.39
CA PHE A 80 -4.64 4.78 -27.03
C PHE A 80 -5.83 4.18 -26.25
N PRO A 81 -5.68 2.99 -25.64
CA PRO A 81 -6.75 2.30 -24.92
C PRO A 81 -6.97 2.91 -23.52
N LEU A 82 -7.53 4.11 -23.47
CA LEU A 82 -7.74 4.86 -22.23
C LEU A 82 -8.66 4.12 -21.24
N GLY A 83 -9.70 3.45 -21.73
CA GLY A 83 -10.60 2.66 -20.88
C GLY A 83 -9.87 1.55 -20.12
N GLU A 84 -8.95 0.83 -20.79
CA GLU A 84 -8.15 -0.22 -20.15
C GLU A 84 -7.16 0.37 -19.14
N LEU A 85 -6.53 1.51 -19.47
CA LEU A 85 -5.69 2.24 -18.51
C LEU A 85 -6.49 2.61 -17.26
N LEU A 86 -7.70 3.13 -17.40
CA LEU A 86 -8.55 3.55 -16.27
C LEU A 86 -8.96 2.35 -15.41
N VAL A 87 -9.28 1.21 -16.04
CA VAL A 87 -9.55 -0.06 -15.32
C VAL A 87 -8.35 -0.46 -14.47
N TRP A 88 -7.16 -0.54 -15.06
CA TRP A 88 -5.95 -0.93 -14.31
C TRP A 88 -5.56 0.09 -13.25
N PHE A 89 -5.67 1.38 -13.57
CA PHE A 89 -5.41 2.47 -12.63
C PHE A 89 -6.30 2.37 -11.39
N SER A 90 -7.61 2.19 -11.58
CA SER A 90 -8.55 2.02 -10.47
C SER A 90 -8.28 0.75 -9.68
N LEU A 91 -8.04 -0.38 -10.38
CA LEU A 91 -7.79 -1.67 -9.72
C LEU A 91 -6.52 -1.64 -8.87
N ILE A 92 -5.43 -1.07 -9.38
CA ILE A 92 -4.17 -0.97 -8.64
C ILE A 92 -4.35 -0.11 -7.40
N ASN A 93 -4.95 1.08 -7.53
CA ASN A 93 -5.18 1.96 -6.38
C ASN A 93 -6.13 1.33 -5.36
N MET A 94 -7.20 0.66 -5.78
CA MET A 94 -8.11 -0.03 -4.85
C MET A 94 -7.42 -1.20 -4.14
N ASN A 95 -6.63 -1.99 -4.86
CA ASN A 95 -5.82 -3.06 -4.27
C ASN A 95 -4.84 -2.50 -3.23
N LEU A 96 -4.13 -1.41 -3.54
CA LEU A 96 -3.22 -0.75 -2.60
C LEU A 96 -3.94 -0.20 -1.38
N CYS A 97 -5.13 0.38 -1.55
CA CYS A 97 -5.97 0.84 -0.46
C CYS A 97 -6.31 -0.31 0.50
N LEU A 98 -6.89 -1.39 -0.01
CA LEU A 98 -7.30 -2.54 0.79
C LEU A 98 -6.11 -3.27 1.41
N PHE A 99 -5.00 -3.40 0.69
CA PHE A 99 -3.76 -3.98 1.19
C PHE A 99 -3.18 -3.14 2.34
N ASN A 100 -3.11 -1.82 2.19
CA ASN A 100 -2.61 -0.94 3.25
C ASN A 100 -3.54 -0.89 4.47
N LEU A 101 -4.81 -1.27 4.37
CA LEU A 101 -5.72 -1.36 5.52
C LEU A 101 -5.57 -2.64 6.35
N LEU A 102 -4.73 -3.59 5.93
CA LEU A 102 -4.52 -4.82 6.68
C LEU A 102 -3.90 -4.53 8.06
N PRO A 103 -4.39 -5.17 9.14
CA PRO A 103 -3.92 -4.93 10.51
C PRO A 103 -2.56 -5.60 10.83
N ILE A 104 -1.61 -5.56 9.90
CA ILE A 104 -0.32 -6.26 9.97
C ILE A 104 0.80 -5.26 9.69
N GLY A 105 1.76 -5.09 10.61
CA GLY A 105 2.93 -4.23 10.35
C GLY A 105 3.76 -4.80 9.18
N PRO A 106 4.43 -4.02 8.32
CA PRO A 106 4.63 -2.57 8.25
C PRO A 106 3.55 -1.79 7.46
N LEU A 107 2.35 -2.36 7.28
CA LEU A 107 1.28 -1.71 6.52
C LEU A 107 0.59 -0.64 7.35
N ASP A 108 0.02 0.38 6.70
CA ASP A 108 -0.60 1.52 7.37
C ASP A 108 -1.71 1.11 8.36
N GLY A 109 -2.41 0.01 8.08
CA GLY A 109 -3.47 -0.55 8.90
C GLY A 109 -3.01 -0.94 10.30
N SER A 110 -1.74 -1.34 10.50
CA SER A 110 -1.24 -1.65 11.85
C SER A 110 -1.24 -0.43 12.77
N SER A 111 -1.15 0.78 12.22
CA SER A 111 -1.25 2.03 12.97
C SER A 111 -2.68 2.55 13.05
N VAL A 112 -3.56 2.22 12.09
CA VAL A 112 -4.97 2.65 12.06
C VAL A 112 -5.85 1.83 13.03
N TRP A 113 -5.77 0.49 12.96
CA TRP A 113 -6.60 -0.42 13.76
C TRP A 113 -6.53 -0.24 15.29
N PRO A 114 -5.36 0.05 15.91
CA PRO A 114 -5.24 0.28 17.35
C PRO A 114 -6.18 1.34 17.92
N TYR A 115 -6.62 2.31 17.11
CA TYR A 115 -7.49 3.40 17.55
C TYR A 115 -8.95 2.97 17.72
N PHE A 116 -9.35 1.84 17.11
CA PHE A 116 -10.68 1.25 17.28
C PHE A 116 -10.75 0.22 18.42
N LEU A 117 -9.59 -0.13 19.02
CA LEU A 117 -9.49 -1.12 20.08
C LEU A 117 -9.51 -0.49 21.48
N PRO A 118 -10.15 -1.14 22.47
CA PRO A 118 -10.01 -0.77 23.88
C PRO A 118 -8.55 -0.82 24.37
N HIS A 119 -8.23 -0.13 25.46
CA HIS A 119 -6.84 0.04 25.95
C HIS A 119 -6.07 -1.28 26.15
N ALA A 120 -6.69 -2.31 26.71
CA ALA A 120 -6.04 -3.59 27.00
C ALA A 120 -5.66 -4.40 25.73
N PRO A 121 -6.58 -4.67 24.78
CA PRO A 121 -6.22 -5.33 23.52
C PRO A 121 -5.34 -4.47 22.62
N ARG A 122 -5.49 -3.14 22.65
CA ARG A 122 -4.65 -2.21 21.86
C ARG A 122 -3.17 -2.42 22.12
N ARG A 123 -2.75 -2.48 23.39
CA ARG A 123 -1.34 -2.64 23.75
C ARG A 123 -0.77 -3.96 23.24
N LYS A 124 -1.51 -5.07 23.45
CA LYS A 124 -1.10 -6.40 22.97
C LYS A 124 -0.97 -6.46 21.45
N PHE A 125 -1.90 -5.83 20.75
CA PHE A 125 -1.90 -5.75 19.29
C PHE A 125 -0.66 -4.99 18.77
N MET A 126 -0.36 -3.83 19.36
CA MET A 126 0.82 -3.03 19.00
C MET A 126 2.12 -3.78 19.28
N GLU A 127 2.27 -4.36 20.48
CA GLU A 127 3.45 -5.17 20.86
C GLU A 127 3.67 -6.35 19.90
N PHE A 128 2.59 -7.01 19.47
CA PHE A 128 2.67 -8.09 18.49
C PHE A 128 3.11 -7.58 17.12
N ASN A 129 2.51 -6.50 16.63
CA ASN A 129 2.82 -5.95 15.30
C ASN A 129 4.23 -5.38 15.22
N ASP A 130 4.71 -4.70 16.26
CA ASP A 130 6.07 -4.17 16.31
C ASP A 130 7.12 -5.28 16.27
N ARG A 131 6.81 -6.44 16.85
CA ARG A 131 7.75 -7.57 16.96
C ARG A 131 7.68 -8.54 15.78
N TYR A 132 6.47 -8.89 15.35
CA TYR A 132 6.21 -9.99 14.43
C TYR A 132 5.51 -9.54 13.13
N GLY A 133 4.99 -8.31 13.05
CA GLY A 133 4.19 -7.84 11.92
C GLY A 133 4.88 -8.10 10.57
N THR A 134 6.11 -7.61 10.42
CA THR A 134 6.89 -7.78 9.18
C THR A 134 7.09 -9.25 8.82
N GLN A 135 7.33 -10.11 9.81
CA GLN A 135 7.54 -11.54 9.60
C GLN A 135 6.25 -12.24 9.18
N VAL A 136 5.11 -11.85 9.77
CA VAL A 136 3.79 -12.33 9.38
C VAL A 136 3.49 -11.92 7.94
N LEU A 137 3.72 -10.66 7.57
CA LEU A 137 3.50 -10.20 6.20
C LEU A 137 4.39 -10.96 5.20
N MET A 138 5.69 -11.07 5.50
CA MET A 138 6.62 -11.84 4.67
C MET A 138 6.20 -13.30 4.54
N GLY A 139 5.77 -13.94 5.64
CA GLY A 139 5.25 -15.30 5.61
C GLY A 139 4.03 -15.45 4.69
N LEU A 140 3.07 -14.52 4.76
CA LEU A 140 1.88 -14.53 3.88
C LEU A 140 2.25 -14.33 2.41
N VAL A 141 3.20 -13.43 2.11
CA VAL A 141 3.71 -13.22 0.74
C VAL A 141 4.43 -14.47 0.24
N MET A 142 5.29 -15.08 1.06
CA MET A 142 6.00 -16.31 0.70
C MET A 142 5.04 -17.47 0.44
N VAL A 143 3.98 -17.62 1.24
CA VAL A 143 2.93 -18.62 0.99
C VAL A 143 2.24 -18.36 -0.35
N SER A 144 1.93 -17.10 -0.65
CA SER A 144 1.33 -16.72 -1.94
C SER A 144 2.22 -17.03 -3.14
N LEU A 145 3.54 -17.01 -2.99
CA LEU A 145 4.50 -17.32 -4.05
C LEU A 145 4.78 -18.83 -4.15
N ALA A 146 4.84 -19.52 -3.01
CA ALA A 146 5.17 -20.94 -2.93
C ALA A 146 4.00 -21.86 -3.36
N LEU A 147 2.75 -21.39 -3.25
CA LEU A 147 1.56 -22.16 -3.61
C LEU A 147 0.83 -21.49 -4.78
N PRO A 148 1.22 -21.77 -6.04
CA PRO A 148 0.51 -21.27 -7.22
C PRO A 148 -0.99 -21.61 -7.17
N GLY A 149 -1.84 -20.59 -7.24
CA GLY A 149 -3.31 -20.73 -7.17
C GLY A 149 -3.92 -20.49 -5.78
N PHE A 150 -3.12 -20.49 -4.72
CA PHE A 150 -3.54 -20.09 -3.38
C PHE A 150 -2.82 -18.82 -2.95
N SER A 151 -3.54 -17.70 -2.95
CA SER A 151 -3.05 -16.45 -2.39
C SER A 151 -3.95 -16.02 -1.23
N PRO A 152 -3.40 -15.78 -0.02
CA PRO A 152 -4.16 -15.23 1.10
C PRO A 152 -4.69 -13.82 0.78
N PHE A 153 -4.21 -13.18 -0.28
CA PHE A 153 -4.61 -11.86 -0.74
C PHE A 153 -5.61 -11.90 -1.90
N ARG A 154 -6.03 -13.08 -2.37
CA ARG A 154 -6.92 -13.22 -3.53
C ARG A 154 -8.23 -12.43 -3.37
N TRP A 155 -8.78 -12.45 -2.16
CA TRP A 155 -10.00 -11.73 -1.82
C TRP A 155 -9.87 -10.22 -2.03
N ILE A 156 -8.65 -9.65 -1.95
CA ILE A 156 -8.40 -8.22 -2.20
C ILE A 156 -8.72 -7.90 -3.66
N GLY A 157 -8.21 -8.69 -4.59
CA GLY A 157 -8.49 -8.48 -6.02
C GLY A 157 -9.97 -8.69 -6.38
N GLU A 158 -10.63 -9.65 -5.73
CA GLU A 158 -12.07 -9.87 -5.88
C GLU A 158 -12.88 -8.69 -5.32
N ALA A 159 -12.59 -8.26 -4.09
CA ALA A 159 -13.22 -7.10 -3.46
C ALA A 159 -13.00 -5.82 -4.26
N SER A 160 -11.77 -5.56 -4.74
CA SER A 160 -11.46 -4.40 -5.57
C SER A 160 -12.28 -4.36 -6.86
N ARG A 161 -12.42 -5.49 -7.55
CA ARG A 161 -13.25 -5.60 -8.76
C ARG A 161 -14.71 -5.32 -8.46
N SER A 162 -15.25 -5.92 -7.39
CA SER A 162 -16.63 -5.68 -6.97
C SER A 162 -16.86 -4.21 -6.60
N LEU A 163 -15.97 -3.60 -5.81
CA LEU A 163 -16.09 -2.20 -5.43
C LEU A 163 -16.03 -1.27 -6.64
N ILE A 164 -15.08 -1.47 -7.56
CA ILE A 164 -14.97 -0.64 -8.76
C ILE A 164 -16.21 -0.80 -9.66
N SER A 165 -16.74 -2.02 -9.81
CA SER A 165 -17.96 -2.22 -10.61
C SER A 165 -19.19 -1.52 -10.03
N TRP A 166 -19.21 -1.21 -8.74
CA TRP A 166 -20.26 -0.42 -8.11
C TRP A 166 -20.09 1.10 -8.31
N MET A 167 -18.90 1.53 -8.73
CA MET A 167 -18.51 2.95 -8.86
C MET A 167 -18.51 3.46 -10.31
N VAL A 168 -18.50 2.54 -11.28
CA VAL A 168 -18.59 2.78 -12.73
C VAL A 168 -20.06 2.83 -13.14
#